data_AF-A0A920JQC7-F1
#
_entry.id   AF-A0A920JQC7-F1
#
_cell.length_a   1.000
_cell.length_b   1.000
_cell.length_c   1.000
_cell.angle_alpha   90.00
_cell.angle_beta   90.00
_cell.angle_gamma   90.00
#
_symmetry.space_group_name_H-M   'P 1'
#
loop_
_entity.id
_entity.type
_entity.pdbx_description
1 polymer ?
#
loop_
_entity_poly.entity_id
_entity_poly.type
_entity_poly.pdbx_seq_one_letter_code
_entity_poly.pdbx_strand_id
1 'polypeptide(L)'
;MVKKAQDIFPNIGISSIKRVERLKGFKASAEEASMIESKIFDRMTESLFSSLDDTKLIFKSAKRKESNRYDIHEDSDLLKKLNDDLGLALNEFEISYLNSTFQELNRSISDSELMMFSQINSEHCGHKIFRSKWKTDIPFGHDSLFDAIKSTTKEKMNHVLSAYHDNSAVISSFGKKFLEIDGKNLFKNYEGNMHTTIKVETHNHPTGISPFEGAATGSGGEIRDCSATGRVARPKAGFMGLCLSHLRLSDELESLGE
;
A
#
# COMPACT_ATOMS: atom_id res chain seq x y z
N MET A 1 -6.71 13.97 -8.13
CA MET A 1 -7.57 15.15 -8.38
C MET A 1 -8.49 14.98 -9.60
N VAL A 2 -8.00 14.38 -10.69
CA VAL A 2 -8.77 14.26 -11.95
C VAL A 2 -10.07 13.45 -11.81
N LYS A 3 -10.06 12.30 -11.12
CA LYS A 3 -11.27 11.52 -10.85
C LYS A 3 -12.36 12.36 -10.15
N LYS A 4 -11.97 13.18 -9.16
CA LYS A 4 -12.89 14.10 -8.47
C LYS A 4 -13.51 15.12 -9.41
N ALA A 5 -12.74 15.64 -10.37
CA ALA A 5 -13.26 16.58 -11.38
C ALA A 5 -14.20 15.88 -12.36
N GLN A 6 -13.88 14.66 -12.77
CA GLN A 6 -14.75 13.84 -13.62
C GLN A 6 -16.09 13.55 -12.93
N ASP A 7 -16.10 13.28 -11.63
CA ASP A 7 -17.33 12.98 -10.87
C ASP A 7 -18.30 14.17 -10.79
N ILE A 8 -17.85 15.42 -11.02
CA ILE A 8 -18.72 16.60 -11.03
C ILE A 8 -19.75 16.51 -12.16
N PHE A 9 -19.34 16.08 -13.35
CA PHE A 9 -20.19 16.06 -14.55
C PHE A 9 -21.44 15.20 -14.39
N PRO A 10 -21.37 13.91 -14.01
CA PRO A 10 -22.58 13.13 -13.77
C PRO A 10 -23.42 13.70 -12.62
N ASN A 11 -22.81 14.28 -11.58
CA ASN A 11 -23.54 14.90 -10.46
C ASN A 11 -24.35 16.14 -10.86
N ILE A 12 -23.97 16.82 -11.94
CA ILE A 12 -24.73 17.95 -12.52
C ILE A 12 -25.55 17.54 -13.76
N GLY A 13 -25.72 16.24 -14.01
CA GLY A 13 -26.55 15.71 -15.10
C GLY A 13 -25.88 15.63 -16.47
N ILE A 14 -24.55 15.79 -16.56
CA ILE A 14 -23.78 15.67 -17.80
C ILE A 14 -23.13 14.28 -17.87
N SER A 15 -23.76 13.36 -18.60
CA SER A 15 -23.28 11.98 -18.78
C SER A 15 -22.44 11.76 -20.05
N SER A 16 -22.38 12.75 -20.95
CA SER A 16 -21.62 12.67 -22.20
C SER A 16 -20.10 12.67 -21.99
N ILE A 17 -19.63 13.23 -20.87
CA ILE A 17 -18.21 13.32 -20.53
C ILE A 17 -17.80 12.05 -19.78
N LYS A 18 -17.04 11.19 -20.47
CA LYS A 18 -16.59 9.90 -19.93
C LYS A 18 -15.30 9.97 -19.15
N ARG A 19 -14.43 10.92 -19.51
CA ARG A 19 -13.12 11.11 -18.90
C ARG A 19 -12.67 12.56 -19.07
N VAL A 20 -12.04 13.07 -18.02
CA VAL A 20 -11.42 14.39 -17.99
C VAL A 20 -9.97 14.18 -17.60
N GLU A 21 -9.07 15.02 -18.09
CA GLU A 21 -7.67 15.06 -17.66
C GLU A 21 -7.22 16.52 -17.53
N ARG A 22 -6.16 16.76 -16.75
CA ARG A 22 -5.55 18.09 -16.62
C ARG A 22 -4.12 18.05 -17.13
N LEU A 23 -3.79 18.95 -18.04
CA LEU A 23 -2.46 19.09 -18.62
C LEU A 23 -1.80 20.39 -18.15
N LYS A 24 -0.48 20.39 -18.05
CA LYS A 24 0.35 21.60 -17.88
C LYS A 24 0.92 21.96 -19.24
N GLY A 25 0.42 23.03 -19.85
CA GLY A 25 0.92 23.53 -21.14
C GLY A 25 2.04 24.55 -20.94
N PHE A 26 3.15 24.36 -21.64
CA PHE A 26 4.27 25.30 -21.63
C PHE A 26 4.49 25.86 -23.03
N LYS A 27 4.71 27.17 -23.11
CA LYS A 27 5.21 27.83 -24.32
C LYS A 27 6.69 28.14 -24.07
N ALA A 28 7.56 27.47 -24.81
CA ALA A 28 9.00 27.51 -24.59
C ALA A 28 9.76 27.45 -25.92
N SER A 29 10.95 28.05 -25.98
CA SER A 29 11.94 27.79 -27.02
C SER A 29 12.46 26.35 -26.93
N ALA A 30 13.26 25.93 -27.92
CA ALA A 30 13.89 24.61 -27.89
C ALA A 30 14.83 24.44 -26.67
N GLU A 31 15.59 25.48 -26.32
CA GLU A 31 16.47 25.45 -25.14
C GLU A 31 15.66 25.39 -23.83
N GLU A 32 14.57 26.14 -23.74
CA GLU A 32 13.69 26.16 -22.56
C GLU A 32 12.96 24.82 -22.37
N ALA A 33 12.58 24.14 -23.46
CA ALA A 33 11.92 22.83 -23.40
C ALA A 33 12.80 21.78 -22.69
N SER A 34 14.10 21.74 -22.98
CA SER A 34 15.05 20.84 -22.31
C SER A 34 15.20 21.14 -20.82
N MET A 35 15.15 22.43 -20.45
CA MET A 35 15.17 22.83 -19.03
C MET A 35 13.88 22.40 -18.30
N ILE A 36 12.72 22.52 -18.94
CA ILE A 36 11.43 22.10 -18.37
C ILE A 36 11.44 20.59 -18.11
N GLU A 37 11.91 19.79 -19.08
CA GLU A 37 11.99 18.33 -18.97
C GLU A 37 12.90 17.88 -17.82
N SER A 38 13.98 18.61 -17.56
CA SER A 38 14.94 18.24 -16.50
C SER A 38 14.59 18.75 -15.10
N LYS A 39 13.87 19.87 -14.97
CA LYS A 39 13.68 20.55 -13.68
C LYS A 39 12.24 20.63 -13.17
N ILE A 40 11.24 20.63 -14.04
CA ILE A 40 9.84 20.88 -13.66
C ILE A 40 9.01 19.59 -13.69
N PHE A 41 9.41 18.68 -14.56
CA PHE A 41 8.71 17.43 -14.84
C PHE A 41 9.04 16.35 -13.80
N ASP A 42 8.01 15.70 -13.25
CA ASP A 42 8.20 14.49 -12.44
C ASP A 42 8.17 13.24 -13.33
N ARG A 43 9.36 12.70 -13.63
CA ARG A 43 9.53 11.49 -14.46
C ARG A 43 8.84 10.24 -13.91
N MET A 44 8.52 10.19 -12.62
CA MET A 44 7.90 9.01 -12.01
C MET A 44 6.38 9.01 -12.17
N THR A 45 5.76 10.18 -12.37
CA THR A 45 4.30 10.33 -12.35
C THR A 45 3.71 11.06 -13.56
N GLU A 46 4.53 11.75 -14.34
CA GLU A 46 4.10 12.53 -15.49
C GLU A 46 4.63 11.95 -16.82
N SER A 47 4.07 12.39 -17.95
CA SER A 47 4.58 12.10 -19.29
C SER A 47 4.62 13.37 -20.14
N LEU A 48 5.67 13.52 -20.96
CA LEU A 48 5.85 14.68 -21.83
C LEU A 48 5.22 14.42 -23.21
N PHE A 49 4.56 15.44 -23.76
CA PHE A 49 3.99 15.42 -25.11
C PHE A 49 4.41 16.67 -25.86
N SER A 50 4.82 16.52 -27.12
CA SER A 50 5.30 17.63 -27.96
C SER A 50 4.16 18.47 -28.52
N SER A 51 2.93 17.93 -28.58
CA SER A 51 1.76 18.64 -29.07
C SER A 51 0.50 18.26 -28.28
N LEU A 52 -0.53 19.11 -28.38
CA LEU A 52 -1.84 18.82 -27.80
C LEU A 52 -2.49 17.59 -28.46
N ASP A 53 -2.24 17.34 -29.75
CA ASP A 53 -2.79 16.19 -30.45
C ASP A 53 -2.23 14.87 -29.93
N ASP A 54 -0.95 14.82 -29.54
CA ASP A 54 -0.34 13.61 -28.97
C ASP A 54 -0.99 13.20 -27.64
N THR A 55 -1.55 14.16 -26.89
CA THR A 55 -2.24 13.89 -25.62
C THR A 55 -3.51 13.05 -25.80
N LYS A 56 -4.04 12.91 -27.02
CA LYS A 56 -5.14 12.00 -27.34
C LYS A 56 -4.82 10.54 -26.98
N LEU A 57 -3.53 10.18 -26.95
CA LEU A 57 -3.07 8.85 -26.51
C LEU A 57 -3.52 8.50 -25.09
N ILE A 58 -3.66 9.49 -24.20
CA ILE A 58 -4.10 9.30 -22.81
C ILE A 58 -5.51 8.68 -22.76
N PHE A 59 -6.35 8.98 -23.75
CA PHE A 59 -7.74 8.52 -23.85
C PHE A 59 -7.91 7.22 -24.64
N LYS A 60 -6.81 6.65 -25.18
CA LYS A 60 -6.87 5.41 -25.95
C LYS A 60 -7.25 4.25 -25.04
N SER A 61 -8.31 3.53 -25.42
CA SER A 61 -8.70 2.30 -24.72
C SER A 61 -7.80 1.15 -25.17
N ALA A 62 -7.09 0.53 -24.23
CA ALA A 62 -6.35 -0.70 -24.48
C ALA A 62 -7.30 -1.90 -24.51
N LYS A 63 -7.05 -2.86 -25.40
CA LYS A 63 -7.72 -4.17 -25.34
C LYS A 63 -7.28 -4.89 -24.07
N ARG A 64 -8.22 -5.54 -23.38
CA ARG A 64 -7.92 -6.38 -22.21
C ARG A 64 -6.93 -7.47 -22.63
N LYS A 65 -5.81 -7.60 -21.91
CA LYS A 65 -4.87 -8.71 -22.11
C LYS A 65 -5.49 -10.00 -21.58
N GLU A 66 -5.27 -11.09 -22.31
CA GLU A 66 -5.63 -12.43 -21.85
C GLU A 66 -4.66 -12.90 -20.76
N SER A 67 -5.12 -13.76 -19.85
CA SER A 67 -4.30 -14.34 -18.79
C SER A 67 -3.43 -15.45 -19.39
N ASN A 68 -2.17 -15.47 -19.00
CA ASN A 68 -1.23 -16.51 -19.42
C ASN A 68 -1.37 -17.75 -18.55
N ARG A 69 -1.12 -18.91 -19.15
CA ARG A 69 -1.02 -20.20 -18.46
C ARG A 69 0.34 -20.83 -18.74
N TYR A 70 0.88 -21.48 -17.73
CA TYR A 70 2.21 -22.07 -17.77
C TYR A 70 2.14 -23.53 -17.32
N ASP A 71 2.71 -24.41 -18.13
CA ASP A 71 2.67 -25.86 -17.92
C ASP A 71 3.81 -26.34 -17.02
N ILE A 72 3.95 -25.72 -15.83
CA ILE A 72 4.99 -26.09 -14.84
C ILE A 72 4.84 -27.53 -14.31
N HIS A 73 3.67 -28.13 -14.54
CA HIS A 73 3.37 -29.51 -14.22
C HIS A 73 4.06 -30.50 -15.18
N GLU A 74 4.40 -30.07 -16.39
CA GLU A 74 5.10 -30.87 -17.41
C GLU A 74 6.61 -30.58 -17.42
N ASP A 75 7.00 -29.33 -17.11
CA ASP A 75 8.40 -28.86 -17.10
C ASP A 75 8.75 -28.18 -15.77
N SER A 76 9.58 -28.85 -14.96
CA SER A 76 10.01 -28.35 -13.66
C SER A 76 10.98 -27.17 -13.73
N ASP A 77 11.67 -26.95 -14.85
CA ASP A 77 12.61 -25.83 -14.98
C ASP A 77 11.92 -24.55 -15.48
N LEU A 78 10.73 -24.67 -16.07
CA LEU A 78 9.92 -23.53 -16.51
C LEU A 78 9.69 -22.51 -15.39
N LEU A 79 9.41 -22.96 -14.17
CA LEU A 79 9.14 -22.08 -13.04
C LEU A 79 10.35 -21.24 -12.63
N LYS A 80 11.58 -21.75 -12.77
CA LYS A 80 12.80 -20.97 -12.48
C LYS A 80 12.94 -19.80 -13.45
N LYS A 81 12.68 -20.03 -14.73
CA LYS A 81 12.69 -18.97 -15.74
C LYS A 81 11.59 -17.93 -15.46
N LEU A 82 10.38 -18.39 -15.13
CA LEU A 82 9.27 -17.49 -14.80
C LEU A 82 9.51 -16.67 -13.54
N ASN A 83 10.27 -17.21 -12.58
CA ASN A 83 10.64 -16.49 -11.36
C ASN A 83 11.41 -15.20 -11.67
N ASP A 84 12.33 -15.26 -12.63
CA ASP A 84 13.12 -14.11 -13.08
C ASP A 84 12.29 -13.20 -14.00
N ASP A 85 11.64 -13.78 -15.02
CA ASP A 85 10.88 -13.02 -16.03
C ASP A 85 9.71 -12.21 -15.41
N LEU A 86 9.07 -12.74 -14.37
CA LEU A 86 7.94 -12.12 -13.69
C LEU A 86 8.31 -11.43 -12.37
N GLY A 87 9.58 -11.50 -11.94
CA GLY A 87 10.06 -10.89 -10.71
C GLY A 87 9.38 -11.41 -9.44
N LEU A 88 9.19 -12.73 -9.33
CA LEU A 88 8.42 -13.36 -8.26
C LEU A 88 9.20 -13.51 -6.95
N ALA A 89 10.54 -13.49 -7.01
CA ALA A 89 11.43 -13.63 -5.86
C ALA A 89 11.17 -14.90 -5.01
N LEU A 90 10.79 -16.00 -5.65
CA LEU A 90 10.61 -17.31 -5.01
C LEU A 90 11.97 -17.92 -4.67
N ASN A 91 12.02 -18.62 -3.54
CA ASN A 91 13.18 -19.45 -3.18
C ASN A 91 13.04 -20.89 -3.69
N GLU A 92 14.12 -21.67 -3.61
CA GLU A 92 14.17 -23.07 -4.08
C GLU A 92 13.09 -23.98 -3.47
N PHE A 93 12.74 -23.76 -2.19
CA PHE A 93 11.69 -24.54 -1.54
C PHE A 93 10.30 -24.19 -2.11
N GLU A 94 10.02 -22.90 -2.30
CA GLU A 94 8.76 -22.43 -2.89
C GLU A 94 8.59 -22.89 -4.34
N ILE A 95 9.68 -22.87 -5.12
CA ILE A 95 9.70 -23.40 -6.49
C ILE A 95 9.39 -24.89 -6.49
N SER A 96 10.08 -25.66 -5.63
CA SER A 96 9.86 -27.10 -5.51
C SER A 96 8.43 -27.44 -5.09
N TYR A 97 7.88 -26.69 -4.13
CA TYR A 97 6.51 -26.84 -3.66
C TYR A 97 5.47 -26.59 -4.76
N LEU A 98 5.64 -25.51 -5.54
CA LEU A 98 4.72 -25.21 -6.64
C LEU A 98 4.80 -26.28 -7.74
N ASN A 99 6.00 -26.69 -8.12
CA ASN A 99 6.17 -27.75 -9.12
C ASN A 99 5.49 -29.05 -8.68
N SER A 100 5.72 -29.52 -7.45
CA SER A 100 5.09 -30.75 -6.95
C SER A 100 3.56 -30.61 -6.87
N THR A 101 3.06 -29.48 -6.39
CA THR A 101 1.62 -29.23 -6.26
C THR A 101 0.93 -29.24 -7.62
N PHE A 102 1.50 -28.58 -8.61
CA PHE A 102 0.87 -28.50 -9.94
C PHE A 102 1.06 -29.79 -10.76
N GLN A 103 2.13 -30.56 -10.52
CA GLN A 103 2.26 -31.94 -11.00
C GLN A 103 1.12 -32.83 -10.46
N GLU A 104 0.82 -32.77 -9.16
CA GLU A 104 -0.29 -33.52 -8.56
C GLU A 104 -1.66 -33.08 -9.07
N LEU A 105 -1.86 -31.77 -9.26
CA LEU A 105 -3.10 -31.22 -9.82
C LEU A 105 -3.26 -31.48 -11.32
N ASN A 106 -2.19 -31.87 -12.01
CA ASN A 106 -2.13 -32.14 -13.45
C ASN A 106 -2.80 -31.05 -14.31
N ARG A 107 -2.42 -29.79 -14.06
CA ARG A 107 -2.91 -28.64 -14.82
C ARG A 107 -1.89 -27.51 -14.85
N SER A 108 -2.04 -26.62 -15.82
CA SER A 108 -1.29 -25.36 -15.89
C SER A 108 -1.64 -24.43 -14.71
N ILE A 109 -0.64 -23.67 -14.27
CA ILE A 109 -0.81 -22.52 -13.37
C ILE A 109 -1.08 -21.26 -14.20
N SER A 110 -1.97 -20.38 -13.74
CA SER A 110 -2.14 -19.06 -14.35
C SER A 110 -1.14 -18.04 -13.80
N ASP A 111 -0.82 -17.01 -14.59
CA ASP A 111 -0.04 -15.86 -14.14
C ASP A 111 -0.60 -15.23 -12.85
N SER A 112 -1.92 -15.16 -12.72
CA SER A 112 -2.60 -14.64 -11.53
C SER A 112 -2.40 -15.50 -10.28
N GLU A 113 -2.47 -16.83 -10.40
CA GLU A 113 -2.22 -17.75 -9.28
C GLU A 113 -0.76 -17.66 -8.84
N LEU A 114 0.16 -17.57 -9.80
CA LEU A 114 1.59 -17.48 -9.54
C LEU A 114 1.96 -16.16 -8.85
N MET A 115 1.43 -15.03 -9.34
CA MET A 115 1.61 -13.72 -8.70
C MET A 115 0.95 -13.67 -7.31
N MET A 116 -0.25 -14.24 -7.15
CA MET A 116 -0.89 -14.33 -5.84
C MET A 116 -0.01 -15.10 -4.85
N PHE A 117 0.53 -16.24 -5.25
CA PHE A 117 1.40 -17.05 -4.41
C PHE A 117 2.65 -16.27 -3.98
N SER A 118 3.32 -15.57 -4.91
CA SER A 118 4.53 -14.80 -4.60
C SER A 118 4.26 -13.66 -3.63
N GLN A 119 3.15 -12.93 -3.80
CA GLN A 119 2.80 -11.83 -2.90
C GLN A 119 2.48 -12.31 -1.48
N ILE A 120 1.69 -13.39 -1.34
CA ILE A 120 1.30 -13.93 -0.03
C ILE A 120 2.51 -14.50 0.73
N ASN A 121 3.45 -15.13 0.02
CA ASN A 121 4.64 -15.74 0.61
C ASN A 121 5.85 -14.81 0.66
N SER A 122 5.72 -13.55 0.24
CA SER A 122 6.78 -12.55 0.43
C SER A 122 7.13 -12.39 1.92
N GLU A 123 8.34 -11.89 2.22
CA GLU A 123 8.69 -11.58 3.62
C GLU A 123 7.66 -10.62 4.22
N HIS A 124 7.35 -9.55 3.51
CA HIS A 124 6.48 -8.46 3.98
C HIS A 124 5.10 -8.95 4.42
N CYS A 125 4.52 -9.94 3.70
CA CYS A 125 3.24 -10.53 4.06
C CYS A 125 3.40 -11.66 5.09
N GLY A 126 4.38 -12.55 4.88
CA GLY A 126 4.56 -13.75 5.69
C GLY A 126 5.18 -13.50 7.07
N HIS A 127 5.84 -12.35 7.27
CA HIS A 127 6.60 -12.01 8.48
C HIS A 127 7.57 -13.13 8.89
N LYS A 128 8.24 -13.73 7.91
CA LYS A 128 9.04 -14.97 8.06
C LYS A 128 10.13 -14.80 9.12
N ILE A 129 10.81 -13.65 9.14
CA ILE A 129 11.87 -13.33 10.11
C ILE A 129 11.32 -13.29 11.54
N PHE A 130 10.18 -12.63 11.74
CA PHE A 130 9.55 -12.50 13.07
C PHE A 130 9.03 -13.83 13.63
N ARG A 131 8.69 -14.78 12.75
CA ARG A 131 8.15 -16.10 13.11
C ARG A 131 9.22 -17.20 13.17
N SER A 132 10.43 -16.92 12.71
CA SER A 132 11.53 -17.89 12.70
C SER A 132 12.08 -18.15 14.10
N LYS A 133 12.68 -19.33 14.27
CA LYS A 133 13.47 -19.68 15.45
C LYS A 133 14.86 -19.07 15.36
N TRP A 134 15.36 -18.55 16.48
CA TRP A 134 16.63 -17.85 16.54
C TRP A 134 17.68 -18.68 17.27
N LYS A 135 18.89 -18.69 16.73
CA LYS A 135 20.09 -19.19 17.40
C LYS A 135 21.02 -17.99 17.60
N THR A 136 21.26 -17.63 18.85
CA THR A 136 22.00 -16.42 19.23
C THR A 136 23.14 -16.77 20.18
N ASP A 137 24.20 -15.96 20.18
CA ASP A 137 25.32 -16.10 21.12
C ASP A 137 24.94 -15.71 22.56
N ILE A 138 23.85 -14.94 22.71
CA ILE A 138 23.25 -14.57 23.99
C ILE A 138 21.97 -15.38 24.25
N PRO A 139 21.59 -15.63 25.51
CA PRO A 139 20.32 -16.29 25.83
C PRO A 139 19.13 -15.50 25.27
N PHE A 140 18.33 -16.15 24.42
CA PHE A 140 17.04 -15.64 23.95
C PHE A 140 15.92 -16.53 24.48
N GLY A 141 15.05 -15.97 25.34
CA GLY A 141 14.08 -16.73 26.14
C GLY A 141 12.77 -17.08 25.43
N HIS A 142 12.68 -16.94 24.11
CA HIS A 142 11.45 -17.16 23.34
C HIS A 142 11.72 -17.95 22.07
N ASP A 143 10.69 -18.63 21.56
CA ASP A 143 10.81 -19.40 20.32
C ASP A 143 10.98 -18.51 19.08
N SER A 144 10.37 -17.32 19.07
CA SER A 144 10.47 -16.33 17.98
C SER A 144 10.43 -14.89 18.49
N LEU A 145 10.76 -13.92 17.63
CA LEU A 145 10.60 -12.49 17.96
C LEU A 145 9.13 -12.13 18.19
N PHE A 146 8.21 -12.74 17.43
CA PHE A 146 6.79 -12.49 17.61
C PHE A 146 6.27 -13.04 18.95
N ASP A 147 6.78 -14.18 19.41
CA ASP A 147 6.45 -14.72 20.73
C ASP A 147 6.99 -13.84 21.86
N ALA A 148 8.18 -13.25 21.68
CA ALA A 148 8.71 -12.25 22.59
C ALA A 148 7.77 -11.03 22.68
N ILE A 149 7.25 -10.52 21.56
CA ILE A 149 6.25 -9.44 21.54
C ILE A 149 4.96 -9.87 22.25
N LYS A 150 4.42 -11.05 21.94
CA LYS A 150 3.19 -11.55 22.57
C LYS A 150 3.31 -11.68 24.07
N SER A 151 4.49 -12.02 24.59
CA SER A 151 4.74 -12.15 26.03
C SER A 151 4.48 -10.85 26.82
N THR A 152 4.48 -9.70 26.13
CA THR A 152 4.16 -8.40 26.73
C THR A 152 2.65 -8.24 27.01
N THR A 153 1.79 -8.92 26.25
CA THR A 153 0.33 -8.91 26.44
C THR A 153 -0.08 -10.05 27.35
N LYS A 154 -0.32 -9.74 28.64
CA LYS A 154 -0.67 -10.73 29.67
C LYS A 154 -2.18 -10.81 29.85
N GLU A 155 -2.70 -11.98 30.21
CA GLU A 155 -4.15 -12.20 30.46
C GLU A 155 -4.75 -11.19 31.45
N LYS A 156 -3.96 -10.73 32.43
CA LYS A 156 -4.39 -9.72 33.43
C LYS A 156 -4.51 -8.29 32.90
N MET A 157 -4.17 -8.02 31.63
CA MET A 157 -4.26 -6.69 31.03
C MET A 157 -5.68 -6.41 30.53
N ASN A 158 -6.62 -6.23 31.47
CA ASN A 158 -8.04 -6.00 31.19
C ASN A 158 -8.33 -4.76 30.30
N HIS A 159 -7.35 -3.91 30.09
CA HIS A 159 -7.45 -2.75 29.22
C HIS A 159 -7.15 -3.06 27.74
N VAL A 160 -6.60 -4.23 27.42
CA VAL A 160 -6.39 -4.70 26.04
C VAL A 160 -7.58 -5.57 25.66
N LEU A 161 -8.34 -5.12 24.66
CA LEU A 161 -9.59 -5.77 24.21
C LEU A 161 -9.39 -6.62 22.96
N SER A 162 -8.40 -6.28 22.13
CA SER A 162 -8.01 -7.01 20.92
C SER A 162 -6.51 -6.81 20.68
N ALA A 163 -5.79 -7.90 20.41
CA ALA A 163 -4.40 -7.88 20.00
C ALA A 163 -4.07 -9.10 19.12
N TYR A 164 -3.30 -8.87 18.05
CA TYR A 164 -2.75 -9.92 17.16
C TYR A 164 -3.75 -10.76 16.35
N HIS A 165 -5.03 -10.39 16.30
CA HIS A 165 -6.07 -11.11 15.56
C HIS A 165 -6.95 -10.20 14.68
N ASP A 166 -6.50 -8.97 14.44
CA ASP A 166 -7.18 -7.97 13.61
C ASP A 166 -6.13 -7.01 13.03
N ASN A 167 -6.55 -6.10 12.14
CA ASN A 167 -5.69 -5.12 11.49
C ASN A 167 -5.16 -4.05 12.44
N SER A 168 -5.77 -3.88 13.62
CA SER A 168 -5.27 -3.00 14.68
C SER A 168 -5.56 -3.56 16.08
N ALA A 169 -4.82 -3.07 17.08
CA ALA A 169 -5.09 -3.40 18.47
C ALA A 169 -6.23 -2.51 19.01
N VAL A 170 -7.01 -3.02 19.95
CA VAL A 170 -8.08 -2.25 20.62
C VAL A 170 -7.81 -2.19 22.11
N ILE A 171 -7.86 -0.98 22.67
CA ILE A 171 -7.75 -0.75 24.11
C ILE A 171 -9.01 -0.09 24.67
N SER A 172 -9.28 -0.38 25.94
CA SER A 172 -10.34 0.28 26.70
C SER A 172 -10.05 1.78 26.84
N SER A 173 -11.09 2.61 26.83
CA SER A 173 -10.97 4.06 27.05
C SER A 173 -12.12 4.55 27.94
N PHE A 174 -11.99 5.77 28.45
CA PHE A 174 -13.00 6.40 29.31
C PHE A 174 -14.17 7.02 28.54
N GLY A 175 -14.17 7.01 27.21
CA GLY A 175 -15.25 7.56 26.40
C GLY A 175 -16.57 6.82 26.64
N LYS A 176 -17.63 7.57 26.99
CA LYS A 176 -18.98 7.04 27.27
C LYS A 176 -20.07 7.58 26.35
N LYS A 177 -19.76 8.58 25.53
CA LYS A 177 -20.72 9.26 24.67
C LYS A 177 -20.13 9.50 23.29
N PHE A 178 -20.98 9.39 22.27
CA PHE A 178 -20.62 9.69 20.89
C PHE A 178 -21.79 10.34 20.16
N LEU A 179 -21.47 11.25 19.23
CA LEU A 179 -22.44 12.02 18.45
C LEU A 179 -22.60 11.38 17.07
N GLU A 180 -23.80 10.94 16.73
CA GLU A 180 -24.11 10.31 15.45
C GLU A 180 -25.39 10.87 14.86
N ILE A 181 -25.59 10.63 13.56
CA ILE A 181 -26.81 10.98 12.85
C ILE A 181 -27.84 9.86 13.04
N ASP A 182 -29.03 10.21 13.51
CA ASP A 182 -30.12 9.24 13.68
C ASP A 182 -30.85 8.93 12.36
N GLY A 183 -31.83 8.01 12.40
CA GLY A 183 -32.64 7.67 11.23
C GLY A 183 -33.52 8.81 10.68
N LYS A 184 -33.50 10.00 11.28
CA LYS A 184 -34.21 11.21 10.86
C LYS A 184 -33.26 12.33 10.41
N ASN A 185 -31.98 12.01 10.19
CA ASN A 185 -30.94 12.97 9.83
C ASN A 185 -30.68 14.05 10.90
N LEU A 186 -30.90 13.73 12.17
CA LEU A 186 -30.62 14.63 13.30
C LEU A 186 -29.42 14.14 14.09
N PHE A 187 -28.55 15.07 14.50
CA PHE A 187 -27.46 14.77 15.41
C PHE A 187 -27.99 14.42 16.80
N LYS A 188 -27.56 13.27 17.33
CA LYS A 188 -27.97 12.77 18.65
C LYS A 188 -26.77 12.20 19.39
N ASN A 189 -26.72 12.46 20.70
CA ASN A 189 -25.77 11.81 21.60
C ASN A 189 -26.28 10.41 21.96
N TYR A 190 -25.40 9.42 21.81
CA TYR A 190 -25.62 8.04 22.23
C TYR A 190 -24.68 7.73 23.40
N GLU A 191 -25.20 6.98 24.37
CA GLU A 191 -24.42 6.44 25.48
C GLU A 191 -23.84 5.07 25.10
N GLY A 192 -22.58 4.83 25.43
CA GLY A 192 -21.90 3.56 25.17
C GLY A 192 -20.40 3.65 25.34
N ASN A 193 -19.74 2.51 25.57
CA ASN A 193 -18.29 2.47 25.66
C ASN A 193 -17.66 2.80 24.29
N MET A 194 -16.82 3.82 24.27
CA MET A 194 -15.98 4.15 23.12
C MET A 194 -14.58 3.63 23.40
N HIS A 195 -14.18 2.57 22.72
CA HIS A 195 -12.82 2.01 22.80
C HIS A 195 -11.90 2.70 21.78
N THR A 196 -10.59 2.48 21.88
CA THR A 196 -9.59 3.12 21.01
C THR A 196 -8.82 2.08 20.22
N THR A 197 -8.80 2.24 18.91
CA THR A 197 -7.94 1.47 18.00
C THR A 197 -6.54 2.09 17.97
N ILE A 198 -5.51 1.27 17.90
CA ILE A 198 -4.12 1.71 17.76
C ILE A 198 -3.44 0.88 16.68
N LYS A 199 -2.89 1.56 15.68
CA LYS A 199 -2.08 0.99 14.62
C LYS A 199 -0.98 1.98 14.23
N VAL A 200 0.13 1.42 13.77
CA VAL A 200 1.21 2.17 13.13
C VAL A 200 1.69 1.32 11.97
N GLU A 201 1.94 1.97 10.83
CA GLU A 201 2.53 1.36 9.65
C GLU A 201 3.71 2.18 9.16
N THR A 202 4.51 1.59 8.27
CA THR A 202 5.60 2.29 7.59
C THR A 202 5.44 2.10 6.09
N HIS A 203 5.93 3.05 5.29
CA HIS A 203 5.90 2.93 3.82
C HIS A 203 7.23 3.34 3.19
N ASN A 204 8.30 2.75 3.71
CA ASN A 204 9.67 3.19 3.49
C ASN A 204 10.10 3.08 2.03
N HIS A 205 9.96 1.90 1.42
CA HIS A 205 10.46 1.64 0.07
C HIS A 205 9.77 2.53 -0.99
N PRO A 206 8.42 2.64 -1.05
CA PRO A 206 7.77 3.55 -2.01
C PRO A 206 8.09 5.01 -1.75
N THR A 207 8.20 5.44 -0.49
CA THR A 207 8.58 6.81 -0.13
C THR A 207 10.00 7.15 -0.60
N GLY A 208 10.92 6.18 -0.62
CA GLY A 208 12.25 6.36 -1.19
C GLY A 208 12.28 6.57 -2.71
N ILE A 209 11.20 6.20 -3.42
CA ILE A 209 11.09 6.32 -4.89
C ILE A 209 10.25 7.54 -5.28
N SER A 210 9.04 7.66 -4.73
CA SER A 210 8.12 8.78 -4.94
C SER A 210 7.59 9.23 -3.59
N PRO A 211 8.22 10.25 -2.96
CA PRO A 211 7.96 10.59 -1.55
C PRO A 211 6.51 11.00 -1.27
N PHE A 212 5.92 11.83 -2.13
CA PHE A 212 4.57 12.33 -1.92
C PHE A 212 3.55 11.18 -1.96
N GLU A 213 3.60 10.36 -3.01
CA GLU A 213 2.65 9.26 -3.16
C GLU A 213 2.89 8.15 -2.13
N GLY A 214 4.15 7.82 -1.84
CA GLY A 214 4.51 6.86 -0.79
C GLY A 214 4.03 7.29 0.60
N ALA A 215 4.21 8.54 1.00
CA ALA A 215 3.71 9.03 2.29
C ALA A 215 2.17 9.07 2.33
N ALA A 216 1.53 9.49 1.24
CA ALA A 216 0.08 9.59 1.13
C ALA A 216 -0.61 8.21 1.18
N THR A 217 -0.10 7.22 0.43
CA THR A 217 -0.66 5.86 0.47
C THR A 217 -0.34 5.14 1.77
N GLY A 218 0.78 5.47 2.43
CA GLY A 218 1.13 4.94 3.75
C GLY A 218 0.11 5.38 4.80
N SER A 219 -0.16 6.69 4.86
CA SER A 219 -1.22 7.24 5.71
C SER A 219 -2.59 6.67 5.35
N GLY A 220 -2.90 6.59 4.05
CA GLY A 220 -4.18 6.06 3.59
C GLY A 220 -4.39 4.57 3.89
N GLY A 221 -3.31 3.77 3.91
CA GLY A 221 -3.34 2.35 4.30
C GLY A 221 -3.69 2.19 5.76
N GLU A 222 -2.94 2.85 6.64
CA GLU A 222 -3.16 2.82 8.08
C GLU A 222 -4.58 3.28 8.47
N ILE A 223 -5.08 4.35 7.85
CA ILE A 223 -6.46 4.83 8.07
C ILE A 223 -7.50 3.76 7.70
N ARG A 224 -7.28 2.98 6.63
CA ARG A 224 -8.20 1.89 6.23
C ARG A 224 -8.15 0.75 7.24
N ASP A 225 -6.98 0.39 7.73
CA ASP A 225 -6.82 -0.66 8.74
C ASP A 225 -7.53 -0.32 10.05
N CYS A 226 -7.33 0.90 10.54
CA CYS A 226 -8.07 1.42 11.68
C CYS A 226 -9.57 1.39 11.42
N SER A 227 -10.03 1.75 10.21
CA SER A 227 -11.47 1.75 9.88
C SER A 227 -12.07 0.36 9.77
N ALA A 228 -11.28 -0.62 9.33
CA ALA A 228 -11.68 -2.00 9.10
C ALA A 228 -11.60 -2.89 10.36
N THR A 229 -11.18 -2.33 11.49
CA THR A 229 -11.06 -3.09 12.74
C THR A 229 -12.42 -3.51 13.29
N GLY A 230 -12.55 -4.78 13.67
CA GLY A 230 -13.80 -5.39 14.09
C GLY A 230 -14.85 -5.36 12.98
N ARG A 231 -15.99 -4.72 13.23
CA ARG A 231 -17.05 -4.53 12.22
C ARG A 231 -16.95 -3.18 11.52
N VAL A 232 -16.55 -2.16 12.28
CA VAL A 232 -16.29 -0.81 11.84
C VAL A 232 -15.66 -0.06 13.01
N ALA A 233 -14.65 0.74 12.73
CA ALA A 233 -14.14 1.75 13.65
C ALA A 233 -13.93 3.08 12.91
N ARG A 234 -13.77 4.16 13.67
CA ARG A 234 -13.67 5.52 13.12
C ARG A 234 -12.31 6.11 13.49
N PRO A 235 -11.41 6.33 12.50
CA PRO A 235 -10.15 7.03 12.73
C PRO A 235 -10.39 8.40 13.36
N LYS A 236 -9.55 8.76 14.34
CA LYS A 236 -9.72 9.99 15.14
C LYS A 236 -8.53 10.93 15.03
N ALA A 237 -7.32 10.41 15.13
CA ALA A 237 -6.08 11.17 15.07
C ALA A 237 -4.98 10.28 14.46
N GLY A 238 -4.03 10.89 13.76
CA GLY A 238 -2.87 10.23 13.18
C GLY A 238 -1.57 10.90 13.65
N PHE A 239 -0.49 10.13 13.62
CA PHE A 239 0.86 10.59 13.92
C PHE A 239 1.78 10.24 12.74
N MET A 240 2.81 11.05 12.52
CA MET A 240 3.81 10.82 11.48
C MET A 240 5.20 10.78 12.10
N GLY A 241 6.04 9.87 11.63
CA GLY A 241 7.46 9.83 11.91
C GLY A 241 8.26 9.81 10.63
N LEU A 242 9.37 10.55 10.59
CA LEU A 242 10.31 10.59 9.48
C LEU A 242 11.72 10.37 10.01
N CYS A 243 12.49 9.52 9.33
CA CYS A 243 13.92 9.37 9.55
C CYS A 243 14.60 9.51 8.18
N LEU A 244 15.38 10.57 8.01
CA LEU A 244 16.02 10.94 6.75
C LEU A 244 17.53 11.04 6.93
N SER A 245 18.26 10.97 5.82
CA SER A 245 19.68 11.37 5.80
C SER A 245 19.82 12.90 5.95
N HIS A 246 21.07 13.38 6.02
CA HIS A 246 21.36 14.81 6.06
C HIS A 246 20.68 15.57 4.90
N LEU A 247 19.94 16.63 5.24
CA LEU A 247 19.19 17.43 4.27
C LEU A 247 20.09 18.12 3.24
N ARG A 248 21.30 18.55 3.65
CA ARG A 248 22.28 19.25 2.80
C ARG A 248 21.60 20.36 1.98
N LEU A 249 20.92 21.25 2.68
CA LEU A 249 20.26 22.40 2.07
C LEU A 249 21.32 23.34 1.46
N SER A 250 20.94 24.12 0.46
CA SER A 250 21.81 25.18 -0.06
C SER A 250 21.87 26.35 0.93
N ASP A 251 22.96 27.12 0.91
CA ASP A 251 23.12 28.33 1.74
C ASP A 251 21.90 29.28 1.62
N GLU A 252 21.33 29.39 0.42
CA GLU A 252 20.12 30.19 0.16
C GLU A 252 18.89 29.67 0.93
N LEU A 253 18.71 28.35 1.02
CA LEU A 253 17.62 27.74 1.78
C LEU A 253 17.87 27.74 3.29
N GLU A 254 19.14 27.68 3.73
CA GLU A 254 19.50 27.79 5.14
C GLU A 254 19.23 29.20 5.67
N SER A 255 19.52 30.23 4.89
CA SER A 255 19.28 31.64 5.27
C SER A 255 17.80 32.04 5.42
N LEU A 256 16.87 31.26 4.85
CA LEU A 256 15.42 31.48 4.98
C LEU A 256 14.84 30.92 6.29
N GLY A 257 15.63 30.16 7.05
CA GLY A 257 15.25 29.58 8.34
C GLY A 257 15.67 30.41 9.57
N GLU A 258 16.43 31.48 9.37
CA GLU A 258 16.78 32.50 10.39
C GLU A 258 15.81 33.69 10.37
#